data_AF-A0A9X2Q4V9-F1
#
_entry.id   AF-A0A9X2Q4V9-F1
#
_cell.length_a   1.000
_cell.length_b   1.000
_cell.length_c   1.000
_cell.angle_alpha   90.00
_cell.angle_beta   90.00
_cell.angle_gamma   90.00
#
_symmetry.space_group_name_H-M   'P 1'
#
loop_
_entity.id
_entity.type
_entity.pdbx_description
1 polymer ?
#
loop_
_entity_poly.entity_id
_entity_poly.type
_entity_poly.pdbx_seq_one_letter_code
_entity_poly.pdbx_strand_id
1 'polypeptide(L)'
;MFLFLSVLSFGVIGCSGASRSGEAETLTVNEALTQIQGQGLSVSPLRSLSPGFAQDGLLAETEYGDRIRIVEFQNTSSASMQVSRKSSSAGSSPFFYQKGNIMVVHLGNDSRVEDALEAVLGPKEQ
;
A
#
# COMPACT_ATOMS: atom_id res chain seq x y z
N MET A 1 5.94 2.33 -61.56
CA MET A 1 4.59 2.92 -61.35
C MET A 1 4.38 3.09 -59.86
N PHE A 2 3.73 4.19 -59.45
CA PHE A 2 3.51 4.63 -58.06
C PHE A 2 2.66 3.60 -57.27
N LEU A 3 2.96 3.22 -56.01
CA LEU A 3 2.95 3.94 -54.71
C LEU A 3 1.59 3.83 -54.00
N PHE A 4 1.55 3.13 -52.85
CA PHE A 4 0.65 3.24 -51.68
C PHE A 4 1.13 2.15 -50.69
N LEU A 5 1.83 2.41 -49.59
CA LEU A 5 1.56 3.29 -48.44
C LEU A 5 0.31 2.86 -47.64
N SER A 6 0.53 2.05 -46.61
CA SER A 6 -0.31 2.01 -45.40
C SER A 6 0.52 1.52 -44.22
N VAL A 7 0.87 2.47 -43.36
CA VAL A 7 1.51 2.21 -42.06
C VAL A 7 0.40 1.95 -41.06
N LEU A 8 0.32 0.73 -40.54
CA LEU A 8 -0.48 0.42 -39.35
C LEU A 8 0.47 0.09 -38.21
N SER A 9 0.98 1.16 -37.60
CA SER A 9 1.67 1.12 -36.32
C SER A 9 0.71 0.65 -35.24
N PHE A 10 0.64 -0.66 -35.00
CA PHE A 10 0.14 -1.16 -33.74
C PHE A 10 1.19 -0.82 -32.68
N GLY A 11 0.91 0.27 -31.96
CA GLY A 11 1.75 0.74 -30.87
C GLY A 11 1.87 -0.37 -29.83
N VAL A 12 3.06 -0.96 -29.75
CA VAL A 12 3.45 -1.76 -28.59
C VAL A 12 3.40 -0.79 -27.42
N ILE A 13 2.43 -0.95 -26.52
CA ILE A 13 2.43 -0.28 -25.22
C ILE A 13 3.54 -0.95 -24.42
N GLY A 14 4.77 -0.49 -24.66
CA GLY A 14 5.92 -0.83 -23.87
C GLY A 14 5.75 -0.19 -22.51
N CYS A 15 5.44 -0.99 -21.49
CA CYS A 15 5.59 -0.60 -20.09
C CYS A 15 7.08 -0.38 -19.81
N SER A 16 7.58 0.82 -20.12
CA SER A 16 8.97 1.25 -19.91
C SER A 16 9.01 2.39 -18.89
N GLY A 17 9.63 2.10 -17.75
CA GLY A 17 9.70 2.95 -16.55
C GLY A 17 8.68 2.49 -15.48
N ALA A 18 9.04 2.22 -14.23
CA ALA A 18 10.36 2.08 -13.58
C ALA A 18 10.19 1.11 -12.36
N SER A 19 11.22 0.58 -11.69
CA SER A 19 12.67 0.75 -11.85
C SER A 19 13.45 -0.54 -11.52
N ARG A 20 14.79 -0.46 -11.54
CA ARG A 20 15.71 -1.26 -10.74
C ARG A 20 16.81 -0.33 -10.20
N SER A 21 16.56 0.33 -9.07
CA SER A 21 17.60 0.99 -8.27
C SER A 21 17.78 0.25 -6.94
N GLY A 22 19.03 0.12 -6.48
CA GLY A 22 19.41 -0.67 -5.31
C GLY A 22 19.19 0.03 -3.98
N GLU A 23 18.13 0.82 -3.85
CA GLU A 23 17.69 1.44 -2.60
C GLU A 23 16.34 0.83 -2.24
N ALA A 24 16.08 0.59 -0.96
CA ALA A 24 14.80 0.06 -0.54
C ALA A 24 13.73 1.15 -0.73
N GLU A 25 13.03 1.13 -1.87
CA GLU A 25 11.96 2.08 -2.21
C GLU A 25 10.93 2.14 -1.07
N THR A 26 11.06 3.19 -0.25
CA THR A 26 10.15 3.56 0.82
C THR A 26 8.83 3.93 0.20
N LEU A 27 7.82 3.08 0.43
CA LEU A 27 6.48 3.28 -0.12
C LEU A 27 5.80 4.44 0.58
N THR A 28 5.16 5.33 -0.17
CA THR A 28 4.31 6.38 0.40
C THR A 28 2.89 5.86 0.67
N VAL A 29 2.11 6.59 1.48
CA VAL A 29 0.68 6.30 1.72
C VAL A 29 -0.11 6.14 0.41
N ASN A 30 0.17 7.00 -0.58
CA ASN A 30 -0.54 6.97 -1.87
C ASN A 30 -0.13 5.78 -2.73
N GLU A 31 1.14 5.36 -2.71
CA GLU A 31 1.60 4.16 -3.44
C GLU A 31 1.05 2.89 -2.81
N ALA A 32 1.04 2.80 -1.47
CA ALA A 32 0.39 1.70 -0.75
C ALA A 32 -1.10 1.61 -1.10
N LEU A 33 -1.82 2.74 -1.06
CA LEU A 33 -3.23 2.79 -1.47
C LEU A 33 -3.44 2.35 -2.93
N THR A 34 -2.59 2.82 -3.84
CA THR A 34 -2.66 2.49 -5.28
C THR A 34 -2.41 0.99 -5.51
N GLN A 35 -1.47 0.37 -4.80
CA GLN A 35 -1.21 -1.06 -4.92
C GLN A 35 -2.34 -1.91 -4.34
N ILE A 36 -2.94 -1.50 -3.22
CA ILE A 36 -4.14 -2.14 -2.65
C ILE A 36 -5.31 -2.08 -3.64
N GLN A 37 -5.55 -0.91 -4.25
CA GLN A 37 -6.54 -0.76 -5.32
C GLN A 37 -6.19 -1.60 -6.56
N GLY A 38 -4.89 -1.77 -6.86
CA GLY A 38 -4.38 -2.63 -7.93
C GLY A 38 -4.67 -4.13 -7.76
N GLN A 39 -4.93 -4.61 -6.54
CA GLN A 39 -5.41 -5.99 -6.30
C GLN A 39 -6.91 -6.16 -6.55
N GLY A 40 -7.61 -5.11 -7.00
CA GLY A 40 -9.06 -5.13 -7.17
C GLY A 40 -9.84 -4.87 -5.87
N LEU A 41 -9.18 -4.43 -4.79
CA LEU A 41 -9.85 -3.97 -3.58
C LEU A 41 -10.23 -2.50 -3.73
N SER A 42 -11.51 -2.18 -3.89
CA SER A 42 -11.92 -0.76 -3.93
C SER A 42 -11.81 -0.14 -2.55
N VAL A 43 -10.98 0.90 -2.43
CA VAL A 43 -10.69 1.61 -1.18
C VAL A 43 -10.96 3.10 -1.33
N SER A 44 -11.83 3.63 -0.49
CA SER A 44 -12.21 5.04 -0.44
C SER A 44 -11.52 5.75 0.74
N PRO A 45 -10.70 6.80 0.52
CA PRO A 45 -10.11 7.57 1.61
C PRO A 45 -11.19 8.29 2.44
N LEU A 46 -11.29 7.98 3.74
CA LEU A 46 -12.23 8.65 4.65
C LEU A 46 -11.65 9.96 5.20
N ARG A 47 -10.40 9.92 5.64
CA ARG A 47 -9.69 11.08 6.21
C ARG A 47 -8.19 10.85 6.25
N SER A 48 -7.43 11.87 5.89
CA SER A 48 -6.02 11.95 6.27
C SER A 48 -5.91 11.97 7.80
N LEU A 49 -4.94 11.23 8.32
CA LEU A 49 -4.47 11.37 9.68
C LEU A 49 -3.39 12.44 9.64
N SER A 50 -3.57 13.52 10.40
CA SER A 50 -2.62 14.64 10.40
C SER A 50 -1.22 14.14 10.69
N PRO A 51 -0.18 14.65 9.99
CA PRO A 51 1.21 14.32 10.31
C PRO A 51 1.49 14.55 11.79
N GLY A 52 1.73 13.45 12.51
CA GLY A 52 2.35 13.51 13.83
C GLY A 52 3.84 13.77 13.67
N PHE A 53 4.54 14.05 14.77
CA PHE A 53 5.99 14.35 14.80
C PHE A 53 6.93 13.32 14.13
N ALA A 54 6.43 12.16 13.67
CA ALA A 54 7.23 11.14 12.97
C ALA A 54 6.43 10.29 11.94
N GLN A 55 5.15 10.59 11.66
CA GLN A 55 4.31 9.73 10.82
C GLN A 55 3.17 10.48 10.14
N ASP A 56 2.99 10.18 8.85
CA ASP A 56 1.81 10.50 8.05
C ASP A 56 0.83 9.31 8.09
N GLY A 57 -0.41 9.53 7.68
CA GLY A 57 -1.35 8.42 7.57
C GLY A 57 -2.68 8.74 6.92
N LEU A 58 -3.42 7.69 6.63
CA LEU A 58 -4.73 7.73 5.98
C LEU A 58 -5.62 6.67 6.61
N LEU A 59 -6.82 7.08 7.01
CA LEU A 59 -7.92 6.16 7.28
C LEU A 59 -8.75 6.05 6.00
N ALA A 60 -8.98 4.83 5.55
CA ALA A 60 -9.79 4.52 4.38
C ALA A 60 -10.79 3.40 4.71
N GLU A 61 -11.85 3.31 3.91
CA GLU A 61 -12.90 2.30 4.00
C GLU A 61 -12.90 1.49 2.71
N THR A 62 -13.00 0.17 2.84
CA THR A 62 -13.11 -0.77 1.71
C THR A 62 -14.56 -0.85 1.25
N GLU A 63 -14.80 -1.32 0.03
CA GLU A 63 -16.15 -1.62 -0.50
C GLU A 63 -16.97 -2.58 0.39
N TYR A 64 -16.32 -3.37 1.24
CA TYR A 64 -16.97 -4.30 2.17
C TYR A 64 -17.36 -3.67 3.51
N GLY A 65 -17.07 -2.37 3.72
CA GLY A 65 -17.34 -1.63 4.96
C GLY A 65 -16.24 -1.77 6.03
N ASP A 66 -15.26 -2.65 5.80
CA ASP A 66 -14.07 -2.79 6.63
C ASP A 66 -13.16 -1.56 6.47
N ARG A 67 -12.53 -1.13 7.57
CA ARG A 67 -11.63 0.04 7.56
C ARG A 67 -10.17 -0.38 7.58
N ILE A 68 -9.34 0.37 6.85
CA ILE A 68 -7.89 0.21 6.89
C ILE A 68 -7.25 1.53 7.30
N ARG A 69 -6.24 1.47 8.16
CA ARG A 69 -5.40 2.60 8.54
C ARG A 69 -4.01 2.39 7.98
N ILE A 70 -3.67 3.13 6.93
CA ILE A 70 -2.33 3.21 6.36
C ILE A 70 -1.55 4.25 7.18
N VAL A 71 -0.33 3.91 7.59
CA VAL A 71 0.60 4.78 8.31
C VAL A 71 1.94 4.73 7.59
N GLU A 72 2.49 5.91 7.28
CA GLU A 72 3.82 6.08 6.72
C GLU A 72 4.73 6.68 7.78
N PHE A 73 5.86 6.01 8.02
CA PHE A 73 6.88 6.44 8.96
C PHE A 73 8.04 7.09 8.22
N GLN A 74 8.31 8.35 8.55
CA GLN A 74 9.47 9.10 8.03
C GLN A 74 10.81 8.55 8.58
N ASN A 75 10.77 7.65 9.57
CA ASN A 75 11.96 7.04 10.18
C ASN A 75 11.69 5.57 10.55
N THR A 76 12.52 4.66 10.05
CA THR A 76 12.45 3.20 10.28
C THR A 76 12.61 2.81 11.75
N SER A 77 13.31 3.61 12.56
CA SER A 77 13.43 3.41 14.01
C SER A 77 12.09 3.66 14.71
N SER A 78 11.38 4.72 14.32
CA SER A 78 10.04 5.01 14.83
C SER A 78 9.03 3.94 14.40
N ALA A 79 9.15 3.46 13.16
CA ALA A 79 8.35 2.36 12.63
C ALA A 79 8.55 1.07 13.45
N SER A 80 9.81 0.67 13.65
CA SER A 80 10.17 -0.54 14.41
C SER A 80 9.69 -0.46 15.87
N MET A 81 9.75 0.72 16.51
CA MET A 81 9.20 0.92 17.85
C MET A 81 7.67 0.81 17.90
N GLN A 82 6.96 1.32 16.89
CA GLN A 82 5.50 1.21 16.81
C GLN A 82 5.05 -0.22 16.52
N VAL A 83 5.71 -0.92 15.59
CA VAL A 83 5.51 -2.36 15.34
C VAL A 83 5.73 -3.17 16.62
N SER A 84 6.87 -2.99 17.28
CA SER A 84 7.19 -3.70 18.54
C SER A 84 6.15 -3.45 19.64
N ARG A 85 5.71 -2.19 19.83
CA ARG A 85 4.65 -1.85 20.78
C ARG A 85 3.33 -2.54 20.44
N LYS A 86 3.00 -2.59 19.15
CA LYS A 86 1.73 -3.16 18.67
C LYS A 86 1.71 -4.68 18.79
N SER A 87 2.78 -5.38 18.41
CA SER A 87 2.93 -6.83 18.66
C SER A 87 2.96 -7.19 20.15
N SER A 88 3.52 -6.31 21.01
CA SER A 88 3.51 -6.54 22.46
C SER A 88 2.14 -6.28 23.13
N SER A 89 1.17 -5.72 22.39
CA SER A 89 -0.15 -5.36 22.90
C SER A 89 -1.14 -6.51 22.67
N ALA A 90 -1.39 -7.29 23.73
CA ALA A 90 -2.40 -8.35 23.70
C ALA A 90 -3.78 -7.80 23.29
N GLY A 91 -4.33 -8.31 22.19
CA GLY A 91 -5.59 -7.81 21.61
C GLY A 91 -5.43 -6.71 20.55
N SER A 92 -4.21 -6.45 20.06
CA SER A 92 -3.99 -5.65 18.86
C SER A 92 -4.76 -6.20 17.65
N SER A 93 -5.42 -5.31 16.89
CA SER A 93 -5.97 -5.65 15.57
C SER A 93 -4.86 -6.13 14.62
N PRO A 94 -5.13 -7.01 13.65
CA PRO A 94 -4.11 -7.46 12.69
C PRO A 94 -3.49 -6.27 11.94
N PHE A 95 -2.21 -6.40 11.58
CA PHE A 95 -1.53 -5.39 10.80
C PHE A 95 -0.49 -6.00 9.87
N PHE A 96 -0.11 -5.21 8.87
CA PHE A 96 0.82 -5.56 7.83
C PHE A 96 1.92 -4.51 7.85
N TYR A 97 3.18 -4.92 7.75
CA TYR A 97 4.32 -4.01 7.82
C TYR A 97 5.29 -4.27 6.67
N GLN A 98 5.48 -3.28 5.82
CA GLN A 98 6.26 -3.41 4.60
C GLN A 98 7.44 -2.43 4.54
N LYS A 99 8.59 -2.95 4.10
CA LYS A 99 9.82 -2.20 3.74
C LYS A 99 10.34 -1.21 4.80
N GLY A 100 9.98 -1.40 6.07
CA GLY A 100 10.49 -0.59 7.18
C GLY A 100 9.76 0.75 7.39
N ASN A 101 8.79 1.11 6.54
CA ASN A 101 8.21 2.46 6.55
C ASN A 101 6.67 2.52 6.39
N ILE A 102 6.01 1.51 5.79
CA ILE A 102 4.54 1.44 5.75
C ILE A 102 4.03 0.41 6.76
N MET A 103 3.08 0.82 7.59
CA MET A 103 2.25 -0.08 8.40
C MET A 103 0.77 0.12 8.04
N VAL A 104 0.07 -0.95 7.68
CA VAL A 104 -1.38 -0.92 7.48
C VAL A 104 -2.04 -1.74 8.58
N VAL A 105 -2.92 -1.11 9.35
CA VAL A 105 -3.74 -1.77 10.37
C VAL A 105 -5.12 -2.02 9.78
N HIS A 106 -5.54 -3.28 9.76
CA HIS A 106 -6.88 -3.67 9.37
C HIS A 106 -7.80 -3.58 10.59
N LEU A 107 -8.92 -2.87 10.43
CA LEU A 107 -9.91 -2.55 11.45
C LEU A 107 -11.25 -3.14 11.01
N GLY A 108 -11.25 -4.47 10.86
CA GLY A 108 -12.32 -5.25 10.27
C GLY A 108 -12.07 -6.75 10.44
N ASN A 109 -12.88 -7.59 9.77
CA ASN A 109 -12.78 -9.05 9.85
C ASN A 109 -12.97 -9.74 8.48
N ASP A 110 -13.02 -9.00 7.37
CA ASP A 110 -13.21 -9.56 6.04
C ASP A 110 -11.91 -10.17 5.51
N SER A 111 -11.90 -11.48 5.30
CA SER A 111 -10.70 -12.20 4.83
C SER A 111 -10.24 -11.75 3.45
N ARG A 112 -11.12 -11.21 2.60
CA ARG A 112 -10.73 -10.70 1.26
C ARG A 112 -9.90 -9.43 1.37
N VAL A 113 -10.14 -8.64 2.41
CA VAL A 113 -9.31 -7.47 2.75
C VAL A 113 -7.96 -7.95 3.27
N GLU A 114 -7.92 -8.96 4.14
CA GLU A 114 -6.65 -9.56 4.60
C GLU A 114 -5.84 -10.13 3.44
N ASP A 115 -6.44 -10.94 2.55
CA ASP A 115 -5.78 -11.56 1.39
C ASP A 115 -5.20 -10.49 0.44
N ALA A 116 -5.95 -9.42 0.16
CA ALA A 116 -5.49 -8.32 -0.69
C ALA A 116 -4.37 -7.49 -0.05
N LEU A 117 -4.43 -7.28 1.27
CA LEU A 117 -3.36 -6.62 2.01
C LEU A 117 -2.10 -7.49 2.07
N GLU A 118 -2.24 -8.81 2.26
CA GLU A 118 -1.13 -9.75 2.30
C GLU A 118 -0.41 -9.85 0.95
N ALA A 119 -1.18 -9.86 -0.16
CA ALA A 119 -0.64 -9.87 -1.52
C ALA A 119 0.19 -8.61 -1.87
N VAL A 120 -0.10 -7.45 -1.27
CA VAL A 120 0.63 -6.19 -1.49
C VAL A 120 1.78 -6.03 -0.51
N LEU A 121 1.50 -6.19 0.77
CA LEU A 121 2.37 -5.76 1.87
C LEU A 121 3.29 -6.87 2.37
N GLY A 122 2.96 -8.13 2.11
CA GLY A 122 3.56 -9.30 2.74
C GLY A 122 2.72 -9.83 3.90
N PRO A 123 3.20 -10.87 4.62
CA PRO A 123 2.42 -11.56 5.64
C PRO A 123 1.92 -10.63 6.76
N LYS A 124 0.80 -11.00 7.37
CA LYS A 124 0.30 -10.28 8.56
C LYS A 124 1.16 -10.51 9.81
N GLU A 125 1.48 -9.41 10.46
CA GLU A 125 2.12 -9.34 11.77
C GLU A 125 1.03 -9.34 12.87
N GLN A 126 1.37 -9.91 14.02
CA GLN A 126 0.50 -10.01 15.21
C GLN A 126 1.11 -9.26 16.40
#